data_AF-A0A957FQ99-F1
#
_entry.id   AF-A0A957FQ99-F1
#
_cell.length_a   1.000
_cell.length_b   1.000
_cell.length_c   1.000
_cell.angle_alpha   90.00
_cell.angle_beta   90.00
_cell.angle_gamma   90.00
#
_symmetry.space_group_name_H-M   'P 1'
#
loop_
_entity.id
_entity.type
_entity.pdbx_description
1 polymer ?
#
loop_
_entity_poly.entity_id
_entity_poly.type
_entity_poly.pdbx_seq_one_letter_code
_entity_poly.pdbx_strand_id
1 'polypeptide(L)'
;MRARVVLLRMHESGHIHLPPPRNGNGNQTRHQQPELKPKALPTINKRVDQLGEVKIEILTSAHRQRNALWRSYLGHYHYLGWTPVVGAQMRYWISVEDQPLALASFGAAAWKVSHRDRWIGWESQER
;
A
#
# COMPACT_ATOMS: atom_id res chain seq x y z
N MET A 1 -0.97 -6.00 -16.39
CA MET A 1 -2.37 -6.05 -16.88
C MET A 1 -2.35 -6.49 -18.34
N ARG A 2 -2.63 -7.77 -18.68
CA ARG A 2 -2.66 -8.20 -20.11
C ARG A 2 -3.71 -9.27 -20.45
N ALA A 3 -3.74 -10.42 -19.77
CA ALA A 3 -4.59 -11.54 -20.22
C ALA A 3 -6.11 -11.26 -20.17
N ARG A 4 -6.65 -10.85 -19.02
CA ARG A 4 -8.12 -10.61 -18.87
C ARG A 4 -8.65 -9.58 -19.87
N VAL A 5 -7.92 -8.48 -20.07
CA VAL A 5 -8.37 -7.39 -20.97
C VAL A 5 -8.39 -7.88 -22.42
N VAL A 6 -7.38 -8.65 -22.83
CA VAL A 6 -7.32 -9.24 -24.17
C VAL A 6 -8.44 -10.25 -24.37
N LEU A 7 -8.64 -11.17 -23.42
CA LEU A 7 -9.71 -12.17 -23.51
C LEU A 7 -11.10 -11.54 -23.58
N LEU A 8 -11.36 -10.49 -22.80
CA LEU A 8 -12.64 -9.77 -22.85
C LEU A 8 -12.84 -9.10 -24.21
N ARG A 9 -11.82 -8.43 -24.77
CA ARG A 9 -11.91 -7.83 -26.12
C ARG A 9 -12.15 -8.88 -27.20
N MET A 10 -11.47 -10.03 -27.12
CA MET A 10 -11.67 -11.14 -28.07
C MET A 10 -13.08 -11.73 -27.95
N HIS A 11 -13.67 -11.72 -26.75
CA HIS A 11 -15.04 -12.15 -26.56
C HIS A 11 -16.04 -11.14 -27.14
N GLU A 12 -15.84 -9.85 -26.86
CA GLU A 12 -16.66 -8.74 -27.39
C GLU A 12 -16.61 -8.68 -28.92
N SER A 13 -15.47 -8.99 -29.53
CA SER A 13 -15.30 -9.05 -30.99
C SER A 13 -15.70 -10.40 -31.61
N GLY A 14 -16.24 -11.34 -30.81
CA GLY A 14 -16.74 -12.63 -31.29
C GLY A 14 -15.67 -13.68 -31.66
N HIS A 15 -14.38 -13.44 -31.36
CA HIS A 15 -13.32 -14.42 -31.63
C HIS A 15 -13.33 -15.60 -30.65
N ILE A 16 -13.83 -15.40 -29.44
CA ILE A 16 -14.00 -16.45 -28.42
C ILE A 16 -15.33 -16.30 -27.69
N HIS A 17 -15.85 -17.38 -27.11
CA HIS A 17 -16.99 -17.31 -26.20
C HIS A 17 -16.53 -17.62 -24.77
N LEU A 18 -16.59 -16.63 -23.88
CA LEU A 18 -16.22 -16.81 -22.48
C LEU A 18 -17.44 -17.27 -21.67
N PRO A 19 -17.26 -18.16 -20.68
CA PRO A 19 -18.34 -18.52 -19.76
C PRO A 19 -18.73 -17.30 -18.91
N PRO A 20 -19.97 -17.26 -18.39
CA PRO A 20 -20.40 -16.21 -17.49
C PRO A 20 -19.49 -16.14 -16.25
N PRO A 21 -19.25 -14.93 -15.69
CA PRO A 21 -18.39 -14.75 -14.54
C PRO A 21 -18.93 -15.52 -13.33
N ARG A 22 -18.06 -16.32 -12.69
CA ARG A 22 -18.42 -17.13 -11.52
C ARG A 22 -18.50 -16.33 -10.22
N ASN A 23 -17.73 -15.24 -10.13
CA ASN A 23 -17.63 -14.38 -8.95
C ASN A 23 -17.91 -12.93 -9.35
N GLY A 24 -18.47 -12.14 -8.42
CA GLY A 24 -18.64 -10.70 -8.58
C GLY A 24 -17.31 -9.93 -8.64
N ASN A 25 -17.38 -8.64 -8.96
CA ASN A 25 -16.21 -7.77 -9.00
C ASN A 25 -15.67 -7.50 -7.58
N GLY A 26 -14.61 -8.23 -7.19
CA GLY A 26 -13.95 -8.06 -5.88
C GLY A 26 -13.20 -6.74 -5.68
N ASN A 27 -13.28 -5.78 -6.60
CA ASN A 27 -12.67 -4.46 -6.40
C ASN A 27 -13.31 -3.66 -5.26
N GLN A 28 -14.58 -3.91 -4.93
CA GLN A 28 -15.29 -3.16 -3.89
C GLN A 28 -14.63 -3.35 -2.50
N THR A 29 -14.14 -4.56 -2.19
CA THR A 29 -13.50 -4.84 -0.89
C THR A 29 -12.11 -4.21 -0.75
N ARG A 30 -11.46 -3.80 -1.86
CA ARG A 30 -10.14 -3.16 -1.82
C ARG A 30 -10.19 -1.73 -1.28
N HIS A 31 -11.28 -1.01 -1.55
CA HIS A 31 -11.45 0.38 -1.13
C HIS A 31 -12.22 0.53 0.18
N GLN A 32 -12.63 -0.58 0.80
CA GLN A 32 -13.27 -0.50 2.10
C GLN A 32 -12.33 0.13 3.13
N GLN A 33 -12.90 1.08 3.87
CA GLN A 33 -12.21 1.71 4.97
C GLN A 33 -11.81 0.64 6.00
N PRO A 34 -10.68 0.85 6.68
CA PRO A 34 -10.22 -0.08 7.70
C PRO A 34 -11.26 -0.17 8.84
N GLU A 35 -11.68 -1.39 9.19
CA GLU A 35 -12.70 -1.62 10.23
C GLU A 35 -12.19 -1.36 11.66
N LEU A 36 -10.88 -1.51 11.89
CA LEU A 36 -10.30 -1.30 13.21
C LEU A 36 -10.17 0.20 13.50
N LYS A 37 -10.67 0.64 14.67
CA LYS A 37 -10.38 2.00 15.15
C LYS A 37 -8.94 2.04 15.65
N PRO A 38 -8.06 2.90 15.10
CA PRO A 38 -6.73 3.07 15.65
C PRO A 38 -6.83 3.68 17.05
N LYS A 39 -5.93 3.27 17.95
CA LYS A 39 -5.77 3.94 19.24
C LYS A 39 -5.22 5.34 18.97
N ALA A 40 -5.75 6.36 19.66
CA ALA A 40 -5.17 7.68 19.59
C ALA A 40 -3.68 7.61 20.00
N LEU A 41 -2.80 8.10 19.13
CA LEU A 41 -1.37 8.13 19.40
C LEU A 41 -1.07 9.24 20.40
N PRO A 42 -0.37 8.96 21.52
CA PRO A 42 0.02 9.99 22.47
C PRO A 42 1.02 10.95 21.81
N THR A 43 1.01 12.21 22.24
CA THR A 43 2.07 13.14 21.87
C THR A 43 3.37 12.70 22.52
N ILE A 44 4.43 12.55 21.73
CA ILE A 44 5.75 12.15 22.21
C ILE A 44 6.58 13.42 22.42
N ASN A 45 6.72 13.82 23.68
CA ASN A 45 7.56 14.94 24.11
C ASN A 45 8.82 14.43 24.81
N LYS A 46 9.67 13.72 24.06
CA LYS A 46 10.96 13.20 24.54
C LYS A 46 12.06 13.60 23.57
N ARG A 47 13.30 13.73 24.08
CA ARG A 47 14.47 13.82 23.19
C ARG A 47 14.68 12.48 22.48
N VAL A 48 15.25 12.50 21.27
CA VAL A 48 15.45 11.29 20.46
C VAL A 48 16.33 10.26 21.17
N ASP A 49 17.35 10.71 21.90
CA ASP A 49 18.23 9.87 22.72
C ASP A 49 17.53 9.25 23.94
N GLN A 50 16.34 9.75 24.31
CA GLN A 50 15.52 9.26 25.42
C GLN A 50 14.29 8.47 24.94
N LEU A 51 14.17 8.24 23.64
CA LEU A 51 12.99 7.62 23.07
C LEU A 51 12.92 6.13 23.45
N GLY A 52 14.05 5.48 23.69
CA GLY A 52 14.15 4.03 23.92
C GLY A 52 14.50 3.28 22.65
N GLU A 53 14.43 1.94 22.69
CA GLU A 53 14.73 1.10 21.53
C GLU A 53 13.63 1.24 20.47
N VAL A 54 14.02 1.66 19.26
CA VAL A 54 13.14 1.69 18.09
C VAL A 54 13.16 0.34 17.40
N LYS A 55 12.01 -0.35 17.40
CA LYS A 55 11.80 -1.62 16.70
C LYS A 55 11.18 -1.35 15.34
N ILE A 56 11.75 -1.96 14.31
CA ILE A 56 11.28 -1.87 12.93
C ILE A 56 10.93 -3.29 12.46
N GLU A 57 9.67 -3.49 12.13
CA GLU A 57 9.16 -4.80 11.70
C GLU A 57 8.53 -4.74 10.32
N ILE A 58 8.84 -5.72 9.47
CA ILE A 58 8.19 -5.88 8.16
C ILE A 58 6.90 -6.67 8.33
N LEU A 59 5.77 -6.07 7.97
CA LEU A 59 4.47 -6.72 8.03
C LEU A 59 4.25 -7.63 6.81
N THR A 60 4.23 -8.93 7.07
CA THR A 60 3.81 -9.97 6.11
C THR A 60 2.32 -10.35 6.28
N SER A 61 1.82 -11.28 5.45
CA SER A 61 0.45 -11.81 5.54
C SER A 61 0.14 -12.51 6.87
N ALA A 62 1.16 -12.99 7.59
CA ALA A 62 1.00 -13.58 8.92
C ALA A 62 0.47 -12.56 9.95
N HIS A 63 0.79 -11.28 9.76
CA HIS A 63 0.46 -10.20 10.71
C HIS A 63 -0.91 -9.60 10.43
N ARG A 64 -1.98 -10.40 10.38
CA ARG A 64 -3.32 -9.94 9.97
C ARG A 64 -3.82 -8.72 10.76
N GLN A 65 -3.74 -8.77 12.09
CA GLN A 65 -4.23 -7.68 12.95
C GLN A 65 -3.39 -6.40 12.80
N ARG A 66 -2.06 -6.50 12.81
CA ARG A 66 -1.18 -5.33 12.57
C ARG A 66 -1.38 -4.75 11.17
N ASN A 67 -1.60 -5.56 10.14
CA ASN A 67 -1.94 -5.06 8.80
C ASN A 67 -3.27 -4.29 8.79
N ALA A 68 -4.29 -4.77 9.49
CA ALA A 68 -5.55 -4.06 9.60
C ALA A 68 -5.38 -2.73 10.36
N LEU A 69 -4.64 -2.72 11.48
CA LEU A 69 -4.30 -1.49 12.20
C LEU A 69 -3.48 -0.53 11.35
N TRP A 70 -2.49 -1.02 10.60
CA TRP A 70 -1.66 -0.21 9.72
C TRP A 70 -2.50 0.54 8.68
N ARG A 71 -3.47 -0.14 8.05
CA ARG A 71 -4.44 0.49 7.15
C ARG A 71 -5.27 1.55 7.89
N SER A 72 -5.69 1.24 9.12
CA SER A 72 -6.51 2.10 9.98
C SER A 72 -5.82 3.41 10.36
N TYR A 73 -4.58 3.32 10.81
CA TYR A 73 -3.74 4.48 11.10
C TYR A 73 -3.50 5.33 9.86
N LEU A 74 -3.18 4.73 8.70
CA LEU A 74 -3.07 5.49 7.46
C LEU A 74 -4.39 6.18 7.08
N GLY A 75 -5.51 5.48 7.20
CA GLY A 75 -6.82 6.05 6.93
C GLY A 75 -7.16 7.28 7.78
N HIS A 76 -6.75 7.29 9.05
CA HIS A 76 -7.04 8.37 9.98
C HIS A 76 -6.03 9.52 9.94
N TYR A 77 -4.75 9.22 9.76
CA TYR A 77 -3.66 10.21 9.95
C TYR A 77 -2.98 10.65 8.66
N HIS A 78 -3.06 9.86 7.58
CA HIS A 78 -2.49 10.26 6.30
C HIS A 78 -3.44 11.24 5.60
N TYR A 79 -2.92 12.35 5.08
CA TYR A 79 -3.72 13.40 4.43
C TYR A 79 -4.51 12.93 3.20
N LEU A 80 -4.07 11.84 2.54
CA LEU A 80 -4.81 11.20 1.44
C LEU A 80 -5.78 10.10 1.89
N GLY A 81 -5.85 9.81 3.18
CA GLY A 81 -6.56 8.66 3.73
C GLY A 81 -6.01 7.31 3.24
N TRP A 82 -6.83 6.26 3.39
CA TRP A 82 -6.47 4.90 2.98
C TRP A 82 -6.69 4.73 1.47
N THR A 83 -5.60 4.50 0.74
CA THR A 83 -5.64 4.05 -0.66
C THR A 83 -4.77 2.81 -0.81
N PRO A 84 -5.26 1.73 -1.46
CA PRO A 84 -4.44 0.54 -1.70
C PRO A 84 -3.18 0.87 -2.51
N VAL A 85 -2.01 0.51 -1.96
CA VAL A 85 -0.75 0.57 -2.72
C VAL A 85 -0.82 -0.40 -3.88
N VAL A 86 -0.56 0.10 -5.09
CA VAL A 86 -0.62 -0.69 -6.32
C VAL A 86 0.65 -1.52 -6.47
N GLY A 87 0.49 -2.80 -6.84
CA GLY A 87 1.61 -3.71 -7.11
C GLY A 87 2.21 -4.35 -5.86
N ALA A 88 3.46 -4.81 -6.00
CA ALA A 88 4.24 -5.33 -4.88
C ALA A 88 4.47 -4.21 -3.86
N GLN A 89 4.32 -4.53 -2.58
CA GLN A 89 4.47 -3.56 -1.51
C GLN A 89 5.14 -4.17 -0.29
N MET A 90 5.90 -3.33 0.41
CA MET A 90 6.45 -3.62 1.73
C MET A 90 5.87 -2.63 2.73
N ARG A 91 5.47 -3.13 3.89
CA ARG A 91 4.92 -2.31 4.98
C ARG A 91 5.80 -2.47 6.20
N TYR A 92 6.15 -1.37 6.80
CA TYR A 92 6.95 -1.29 8.00
C TYR A 92 6.08 -0.77 9.14
N TRP A 93 6.19 -1.46 10.27
CA TRP A 93 5.65 -1.04 11.56
C TRP A 93 6.82 -0.60 12.42
N ILE A 94 6.81 0.66 12.85
CA ILE A 94 7.87 1.24 13.66
C ILE A 94 7.28 1.55 15.02
N SER A 95 7.88 1.02 16.07
CA SER A 95 7.38 1.14 17.44
C SER A 95 8.48 1.31 18.45
N VAL A 96 8.12 1.87 19.59
CA VAL A 96 8.94 2.04 20.78
C VAL A 96 8.14 1.52 21.96
N GLU A 97 8.70 0.62 22.78
CA GLU A 97 7.99 0.03 23.92
C GLU A 97 6.59 -0.51 23.53
N ASP A 98 6.51 -1.18 22.38
CA ASP A 98 5.29 -1.69 21.74
C ASP A 98 4.22 -0.65 21.38
N GLN A 99 4.49 0.65 21.57
CA GLN A 99 3.65 1.73 21.05
C GLN A 99 4.03 2.07 19.61
N PRO A 100 3.08 2.09 18.67
CA PRO A 100 3.34 2.57 17.31
C PRO A 100 3.85 4.01 17.32
N LEU A 101 5.00 4.22 16.68
CA LEU A 101 5.66 5.51 16.51
C LEU A 101 5.46 6.04 15.09
N ALA A 102 5.64 5.18 14.09
CA ALA A 102 5.55 5.55 12.69
C ALA A 102 5.17 4.35 11.82
N LEU A 103 4.66 4.65 10.63
CA LEU A 103 4.35 3.67 9.60
C LEU A 103 5.04 4.09 8.31
N ALA A 104 5.65 3.14 7.63
CA ALA A 104 6.24 3.37 6.31
C ALA A 104 5.81 2.29 5.33
N SER A 105 5.74 2.63 4.05
CA SER A 105 5.55 1.65 2.99
C SER A 105 6.33 2.01 1.74
N PHE A 106 6.78 0.97 1.06
CA PHE A 106 7.38 1.07 -0.26
C PHE A 106 6.51 0.31 -1.24
N GLY A 107 6.17 0.94 -2.36
CA GLY A 107 5.55 0.29 -3.50
C GLY A 107 6.61 -0.14 -4.52
N ALA A 108 6.17 -0.87 -5.54
CA ALA A 108 6.98 -1.14 -6.70
C ALA A 108 7.50 0.17 -7.32
N ALA A 109 8.74 0.16 -7.80
CA ALA A 109 9.34 1.31 -8.44
C ALA A 109 8.48 1.75 -9.63
N ALA A 110 8.18 3.05 -9.69
CA ALA A 110 7.52 3.63 -10.85
C ALA A 110 8.49 3.60 -12.04
N TRP A 111 7.98 3.15 -13.19
CA TRP A 111 8.75 3.05 -14.43
C TRP A 111 9.29 4.40 -14.92
N LYS A 112 8.54 5.48 -14.68
CA LYS A 112 8.94 6.85 -15.06
C LYS A 112 8.68 7.77 -13.88
N VAL A 113 9.70 8.49 -13.45
CA VAL A 113 9.63 9.44 -12.34
C VAL A 113 10.32 10.72 -12.77
N SER A 114 9.53 11.69 -13.23
CA SER A 114 10.06 12.94 -13.82
C SER A 114 11.03 13.69 -12.90
N HIS A 115 10.76 13.71 -11.60
CA HIS A 115 11.63 14.37 -10.62
C HIS A 115 12.98 13.64 -10.47
N ARG A 116 12.99 12.31 -10.43
CA ARG A 116 14.21 11.51 -10.43
C ARG A 116 15.01 11.77 -11.70
N ASP A 117 14.34 11.66 -12.84
CA ASP A 117 14.98 11.78 -14.16
C ASP A 117 15.65 13.14 -14.30
N ARG A 118 14.96 14.23 -13.90
CA ARG A 118 15.54 15.58 -13.88
C ARG A 118 16.71 15.74 -12.91
N TRP A 119 16.64 15.12 -11.74
CA TRP A 119 17.70 15.25 -10.73
C TRP A 119 18.98 14.51 -11.14
N ILE A 120 18.85 13.32 -11.73
CA ILE A 120 20.00 12.54 -12.23
C ILE A 120 20.51 13.11 -13.56
N GLY A 121 19.65 13.77 -14.34
CA GLY A 121 19.95 14.22 -15.70
C GLY A 121 19.63 13.17 -16.77
N TRP A 122 18.73 12.22 -16.48
CA TRP A 122 18.34 11.15 -17.40
C TRP A 122 17.37 11.64 -18.49
N GLU A 123 17.80 11.44 -19.72
CA GLU A 123 16.96 11.56 -20.91
C GLU A 123 16.13 10.31 -21.14
N SER A 124 15.20 10.38 -22.09
CA SER A 124 14.24 9.29 -22.33
C SER A 124 14.88 7.96 -22.74
N GLN A 125 16.11 7.98 -23.24
CA GLN A 125 16.89 6.78 -23.60
C GLN A 125 17.53 6.09 -22.38
N GLU A 126 17.67 6.80 -21.25
CA GLU A 126 18.37 6.33 -20.04
C GLU A 126 17.41 5.86 -18.94
N ARG A 127 16.10 5.87 -19.23
CA ARG A 127 15.01 5.53 -18.27
C ARG A 127 14.58 4.08 -18.33
#